data_AF-A0A1M3LLE6-F1
#
_entry.id   AF-A0A1M3LLE6-F1
#
_cell.length_a   1.000
_cell.length_b   1.000
_cell.length_c   1.000
_cell.angle_alpha   90.00
_cell.angle_beta   90.00
_cell.angle_gamma   90.00
#
_symmetry.space_group_name_H-M   'P 1'
#
loop_
_entity.id
_entity.type
_entity.pdbx_description
1 polymer ?
#
loop_
_entity_poly.entity_id
_entity_poly.type
_entity_poly.pdbx_seq_one_letter_code
_entity_poly.pdbx_strand_id
1 'polypeptide(L)'
;MVGGNMPGAPAVNLHLAVNTPAQSVNGAGMITQATNPPLHESTNVSGNYSVMTVMPNNTHIQVRLTGYPPVNWPPNGGVGPVIPANLDMIMVLTKDWKGGDAQYQYRSGLTADWTKIASAPVKQVACNQPQ
;
A
#
# COMPACT_ATOMS: atom_id res chain seq x y z
N MET A 1 0.22 8.29 2.57
CA MET A 1 0.42 7.68 3.90
C MET A 1 -0.89 7.08 4.34
N VAL A 2 -0.84 5.87 4.91
CA VAL A 2 -1.95 5.16 5.51
C VAL A 2 -1.55 4.82 6.95
N GLY A 3 -2.39 5.13 7.95
CA GLY A 3 -2.10 4.85 9.36
C GLY A 3 -1.27 5.92 10.07
N GLY A 4 -0.72 5.60 11.25
CA GLY A 4 0.13 6.50 12.04
C GLY A 4 -0.58 7.50 12.98
N ASN A 5 -1.83 7.25 13.37
CA ASN A 5 -2.56 8.16 14.28
C ASN A 5 -2.10 8.09 15.75
N MET A 6 -1.33 7.07 16.12
CA MET A 6 -0.79 6.89 17.47
C MET A 6 0.72 6.67 17.38
N PRO A 7 1.51 7.24 18.31
CA PRO A 7 2.94 6.94 18.40
C PRO A 7 3.16 5.42 18.45
N GLY A 8 3.97 4.88 17.53
CA GLY A 8 4.25 3.45 17.45
C GLY A 8 3.30 2.62 16.60
N ALA A 9 2.17 3.16 16.13
CA ALA A 9 1.30 2.42 15.22
C ALA A 9 1.98 2.18 13.86
N PRO A 10 1.72 1.03 13.21
CA PRO A 10 2.16 0.79 11.84
C PRO A 10 1.68 1.88 10.89
N ALA A 11 2.54 2.30 9.97
CA ALA A 11 2.20 3.21 8.88
C ALA A 11 2.66 2.63 7.55
N VAL A 12 1.89 2.87 6.49
CA VAL A 12 2.25 2.53 5.11
C VAL A 12 2.40 3.79 4.29
N ASN A 13 3.60 4.05 3.80
CA ASN A 13 3.87 5.11 2.84
C ASN A 13 3.84 4.51 1.44
N LEU A 14 3.06 5.11 0.54
CA LEU A 14 2.86 4.62 -0.83
C LEU A 14 3.16 5.73 -1.82
N HIS A 15 3.89 5.37 -2.88
CA HIS A 15 4.14 6.18 -4.05
C HIS A 15 3.46 5.49 -5.23
N LEU A 16 2.32 6.03 -5.66
CA LEU A 16 1.44 5.38 -6.64
C LEU A 16 1.43 6.16 -7.95
N ALA A 17 1.54 5.43 -9.06
CA ALA A 17 1.25 5.89 -10.41
C ALA A 17 -0.08 5.29 -10.87
N VAL A 18 -0.98 6.14 -11.36
CA VAL A 18 -2.31 5.75 -11.81
C VAL A 18 -2.36 5.77 -13.34
N ASN A 19 -2.70 4.64 -13.94
CA ASN A 19 -2.95 4.52 -15.37
C ASN A 19 -4.48 4.51 -15.59
N THR A 20 -5.01 5.65 -16.01
CA THR A 20 -6.46 5.85 -16.12
C THR A 20 -7.11 5.07 -17.27
N PRO A 21 -6.53 4.96 -18.48
CA PRO A 21 -7.09 4.11 -19.53
C PRO A 21 -7.20 2.64 -19.13
N ALA A 22 -6.22 2.12 -18.39
CA ALA A 22 -6.17 0.72 -17.99
C ALA A 22 -6.79 0.45 -16.61
N GLN A 23 -7.32 1.48 -15.93
CA GLN A 23 -7.82 1.41 -14.55
C GLN A 23 -6.88 0.71 -13.57
N SER A 24 -5.57 0.89 -13.76
CA SER A 24 -4.54 0.21 -12.98
C SER A 24 -3.73 1.18 -12.13
N VAL A 25 -3.21 0.67 -11.02
CA VAL A 25 -2.38 1.41 -10.08
C VAL A 25 -1.13 0.58 -9.81
N ASN A 26 0.03 1.20 -9.92
CA ASN A 26 1.32 0.56 -9.62
C ASN A 26 2.18 1.50 -8.80
N GLY A 27 3.15 0.97 -8.07
CA GLY A 27 3.99 1.81 -7.24
C GLY A 27 4.94 1.05 -6.34
N ALA A 28 5.50 1.79 -5.40
CA ALA A 28 6.31 1.26 -4.32
C ALA A 28 5.79 1.78 -2.98
N GLY A 29 6.11 1.06 -1.92
CA GLY A 29 5.70 1.40 -0.58
C GLY A 29 6.67 0.93 0.47
N MET A 30 6.51 1.52 1.66
CA MET A 30 7.28 1.19 2.84
C MET A 30 6.35 1.08 4.04
N ILE A 31 6.48 -0.02 4.76
CA ILE A 31 5.71 -0.34 5.96
C ILE A 31 6.63 -0.12 7.16
N THR A 32 6.25 0.79 8.05
CA THR A 32 7.10 1.18 9.19
C THR A 32 6.36 1.09 10.51
N GLN A 33 7.08 0.72 11.57
CA GLN A 33 6.61 0.76 12.95
C GLN A 33 7.78 1.14 13.86
N ALA A 34 7.60 2.16 14.69
CA ALA A 34 8.66 2.67 15.57
C ALA A 34 8.78 1.90 16.90
N THR A 35 7.69 1.29 17.38
CA THR A 35 7.66 0.55 18.65
C THR A 35 7.96 -0.93 18.45
N ASN A 36 8.46 -1.59 19.50
CA ASN A 36 8.88 -3.00 19.48
C ASN A 36 7.71 -3.96 19.13
N PRO A 37 7.88 -4.90 18.17
CA PRO A 37 9.05 -5.05 17.30
C PRO A 37 9.12 -3.94 16.23
N PRO A 38 10.28 -3.29 16.06
CA PRO A 38 10.44 -2.31 14.99
C PRO A 38 10.24 -3.00 13.63
N LEU A 39 9.56 -2.29 12.72
CA LEU A 39 9.22 -2.81 11.39
C LEU A 39 9.73 -1.86 10.32
N HIS A 40 10.33 -2.41 9.28
CA HIS A 40 10.80 -1.67 8.12
C HIS A 40 10.80 -2.57 6.87
N GLU A 41 9.67 -2.64 6.17
CA GLU A 41 9.48 -3.52 5.02
C GLU A 41 9.23 -2.72 3.74
N SER A 42 9.97 -3.03 2.69
CA SER A 42 9.75 -2.47 1.35
C SER A 42 8.79 -3.35 0.54
N THR A 43 7.96 -2.74 -0.29
CA THR A 43 7.01 -3.46 -1.13
C THR A 43 6.78 -2.77 -2.47
N ASN A 44 6.78 -3.53 -3.56
CA ASN A 44 6.31 -3.09 -4.86
C ASN A 44 4.84 -3.46 -4.98
N VAL A 45 3.98 -2.46 -5.20
CA VAL A 45 2.53 -2.63 -5.22
C VAL A 45 1.98 -2.55 -6.62
N SER A 46 0.99 -3.38 -6.91
CA SER A 46 0.21 -3.32 -8.13
C SER A 46 -1.25 -3.66 -7.84
N GLY A 47 -2.13 -3.16 -8.69
CA GLY A 47 -3.55 -3.44 -8.57
C GLY A 47 -4.39 -2.55 -9.46
N ASN A 48 -5.63 -2.34 -9.05
CA ASN A 48 -6.64 -1.66 -9.83
C ASN A 48 -7.47 -0.71 -8.97
N TYR A 49 -8.20 0.17 -9.64
CA TYR A 49 -9.16 1.04 -8.97
C TYR A 49 -10.51 1.03 -9.68
N SER A 50 -11.56 1.27 -8.91
CA SER A 50 -12.92 1.48 -9.41
C SER A 50 -13.49 2.79 -8.86
N VAL A 51 -14.33 3.44 -9.65
CA VAL A 51 -15.00 4.69 -9.26
C VAL A 51 -16.46 4.37 -8.99
N MET A 52 -16.93 4.72 -7.80
CA MET A 52 -18.30 4.51 -7.34
C MET A 52 -18.96 5.88 -7.12
N THR A 53 -20.01 6.18 -7.88
CA THR A 53 -20.77 7.43 -7.71
C THR A 53 -22.20 7.11 -7.32
N VAL A 54 -22.62 7.58 -6.15
CA VAL A 54 -24.01 7.51 -5.69
C VAL A 54 -24.65 8.91 -5.73
N MET A 55 -25.92 8.98 -6.13
CA MET A 55 -26.66 10.24 -6.24
C MET A 55 -26.85 10.91 -4.86
N PRO A 56 -26.90 12.26 -4.78
CA PRO A 56 -26.83 13.19 -5.89
C PRO A 56 -25.42 13.57 -6.36
N ASN A 57 -24.34 13.32 -5.59
CA ASN A 57 -22.96 13.66 -5.98
C ASN A 57 -21.88 13.07 -5.03
N ASN A 58 -22.08 11.85 -4.53
CA ASN A 58 -21.09 11.23 -3.66
C ASN A 58 -20.24 10.22 -4.44
N THR A 59 -19.02 10.63 -4.81
CA THR A 59 -18.06 9.82 -5.56
C THR A 59 -16.92 9.36 -4.65
N HIS A 60 -16.71 8.05 -4.61
CA HIS A 60 -15.59 7.40 -3.96
C HIS A 60 -14.76 6.59 -4.96
N ILE A 61 -13.48 6.46 -4.67
CA ILE A 61 -12.55 5.66 -5.47
C ILE A 61 -12.07 4.50 -4.61
N GLN A 62 -12.44 3.28 -4.97
CA GLN A 62 -11.91 2.09 -4.32
C GLN A 62 -10.63 1.67 -5.03
N VAL A 63 -9.54 1.54 -4.29
CA VAL A 63 -8.25 1.05 -4.78
C VAL A 63 -7.95 -0.28 -4.09
N ARG A 64 -7.59 -1.30 -4.85
CA ARG A 64 -7.11 -2.58 -4.32
C ARG A 64 -5.66 -2.77 -4.76
N LEU A 65 -4.78 -3.05 -3.80
CA LEU A 65 -3.35 -3.22 -4.03
C LEU A 65 -2.87 -4.53 -3.41
N THR A 66 -2.04 -5.25 -4.15
CA THR A 66 -1.22 -6.34 -3.62
C THR A 66 0.24 -5.92 -3.74
N GLY A 67 1.00 -6.13 -2.69
CA GLY A 67 2.42 -5.80 -2.62
C GLY A 67 3.32 -7.02 -2.49
N TYR A 68 4.47 -6.96 -3.14
CA TYR A 68 5.52 -7.99 -3.09
C TYR A 68 6.84 -7.37 -2.67
N PRO A 69 7.67 -8.07 -1.86
CA PRO A 69 8.98 -7.55 -1.51
C PRO A 69 9.83 -7.39 -2.78
N PRO A 70 10.69 -6.35 -2.86
CA PRO A 70 11.59 -6.17 -3.99
C PRO A 70 12.57 -7.34 -4.07
N VAL A 71 12.75 -7.88 -5.27
CA VAL A 71 13.61 -9.04 -5.51
C VAL A 71 14.75 -8.63 -6.42
N ASN A 72 15.99 -8.89 -5.99
CA ASN A 72 17.17 -8.72 -6.83
C ASN A 72 17.66 -10.10 -7.27
N TRP A 73 17.35 -10.49 -8.51
CA TRP A 73 17.77 -11.77 -9.05
C TRP A 73 19.24 -11.70 -9.51
N PRO A 74 20.08 -12.70 -9.16
CA PRO A 74 21.42 -12.76 -9.72
C PRO A 74 21.34 -12.96 -11.25
N PRO A 75 22.26 -12.37 -12.04
CA PRO A 75 22.20 -12.38 -13.51
C PRO A 75 22.11 -13.77 -14.16
N ASN A 76 22.61 -14.81 -13.47
CA ASN A 76 22.61 -16.21 -13.91
C ASN A 76 21.79 -17.12 -12.97
N GLY A 77 20.86 -16.55 -12.20
CA GLY A 77 19.96 -17.33 -11.36
C GLY A 77 18.94 -18.09 -12.20
N GLY A 78 18.74 -19.38 -11.92
CA GLY A 78 17.64 -20.16 -12.49
C GLY A 78 16.26 -19.63 -12.06
N VAL A 79 15.19 -20.36 -12.39
CA VAL A 79 13.84 -20.03 -11.90
C VAL A 79 13.84 -20.06 -10.37
N GLY A 80 13.76 -18.88 -9.76
CA GLY A 80 13.77 -18.77 -8.32
C GLY A 80 12.42 -19.08 -7.68
N PRO A 81 12.38 -19.16 -6.33
CA PRO A 81 11.15 -19.50 -5.62
C PRO A 81 10.04 -18.47 -5.88
N VAL A 82 8.78 -18.91 -5.78
CA VAL A 82 7.63 -18.01 -5.75
C VAL A 82 7.79 -17.08 -4.56
N ILE A 83 7.76 -15.77 -4.82
CA ILE A 83 7.90 -14.74 -3.78
C ILE A 83 6.50 -14.36 -3.30
N PRO A 84 6.14 -14.70 -2.05
CA PRO A 84 4.80 -14.46 -1.56
C PRO A 84 4.58 -12.98 -1.21
N ALA A 85 3.36 -12.47 -1.41
CA ALA A 85 2.99 -11.07 -1.17
C ALA A 85 3.23 -10.62 0.28
N ASN A 86 3.71 -9.40 0.52
CA ASN A 86 3.93 -8.86 1.88
C ASN A 86 2.94 -7.78 2.29
N LEU A 87 2.07 -7.34 1.38
CA LEU A 87 1.01 -6.37 1.62
C LEU A 87 -0.25 -6.75 0.83
N ASP A 88 -1.41 -6.61 1.45
CA ASP A 88 -2.72 -6.64 0.78
C ASP A 88 -3.57 -5.51 1.36
N MET A 89 -4.09 -4.64 0.50
CA MET A 89 -4.69 -3.38 0.91
C MET A 89 -5.90 -3.04 0.06
N ILE A 90 -6.94 -2.53 0.72
CA ILE A 90 -8.10 -1.90 0.12
C ILE A 90 -8.21 -0.49 0.70
N MET A 91 -8.24 0.52 -0.16
CA MET A 91 -8.47 1.91 0.22
C MET A 91 -9.74 2.42 -0.43
N VAL A 92 -10.52 3.20 0.31
CA VAL A 92 -11.65 3.96 -0.22
C VAL A 92 -11.28 5.43 -0.08
N LEU A 93 -11.04 6.07 -1.22
CA LEU A 93 -10.57 7.43 -1.31
C LEU A 93 -11.69 8.39 -1.70
N THR A 94 -11.52 9.65 -1.33
CA THR A 94 -12.28 10.78 -1.86
C THR A 94 -11.96 10.99 -3.34
N LYS A 95 -12.89 11.62 -4.09
CA LYS A 95 -12.78 11.89 -5.53
C LYS A 95 -11.46 12.57 -5.96
N ASP A 96 -10.86 13.34 -5.06
CA ASP A 96 -9.60 14.07 -5.30
C ASP A 96 -8.34 13.26 -5.01
N TRP A 97 -8.47 11.98 -4.61
CA TRP A 97 -7.38 11.06 -4.24
C TRP A 97 -6.57 11.49 -2.99
N LYS A 98 -7.01 12.51 -2.25
CA LYS A 98 -6.18 13.12 -1.19
C LYS A 98 -6.36 12.51 0.18
N GLY A 99 -7.48 11.83 0.43
CA GLY A 99 -7.75 11.19 1.70
C GLY A 99 -8.82 10.11 1.60
N GLY A 100 -9.12 9.50 2.74
CA GLY A 100 -10.07 8.40 2.84
C GLY A 100 -9.68 7.45 3.97
N ASP A 101 -10.13 6.20 3.86
CA ASP A 101 -9.87 5.15 4.82
C ASP A 101 -9.35 3.90 4.12
N ALA A 102 -8.54 3.12 4.83
CA ALA A 102 -7.92 1.93 4.32
C ALA A 102 -8.04 0.78 5.30
N GLN A 103 -8.17 -0.42 4.74
CA GLN A 103 -7.97 -1.68 5.43
C GLN A 103 -6.78 -2.34 4.78
N TYR A 104 -5.86 -2.85 5.59
CA TYR A 104 -4.70 -3.53 5.04
C TYR A 104 -4.20 -4.60 5.99
N GLN A 105 -3.50 -5.55 5.40
CA GLN A 105 -2.75 -6.54 6.13
C GLN A 105 -1.33 -6.58 5.57
N TYR A 106 -0.37 -6.83 6.45
CA TYR A 106 1.03 -6.96 6.09
C TYR A 106 1.70 -8.05 6.91
N ARG A 107 2.92 -8.43 6.52
CA ARG A 107 3.75 -9.36 7.29
C ARG A 107 5.22 -8.99 7.20
N SER A 108 5.94 -9.19 8.30
CA SER A 108 7.34 -8.81 8.49
C SER A 108 8.34 -9.90 8.05
N GLY A 109 8.00 -10.65 7.02
CA GLY A 109 8.77 -11.80 6.56
C GLY A 109 7.96 -12.78 5.73
N LEU A 110 8.67 -13.63 4.97
CA LEU A 110 8.04 -14.57 4.02
C LEU A 110 7.19 -15.65 4.72
N THR A 111 7.50 -15.96 5.98
CA THR A 111 6.82 -16.97 6.81
C THR A 111 6.11 -16.38 8.01
N ALA A 112 6.14 -15.05 8.17
CA ALA A 112 5.50 -14.36 9.29
C ALA A 112 3.98 -14.32 9.11
N ASP A 113 3.27 -14.32 10.24
CA ASP A 113 1.82 -14.16 10.26
C ASP A 113 1.39 -12.78 9.75
N TRP A 114 0.19 -12.73 9.17
CA TRP A 114 -0.42 -11.49 8.71
C TRP A 114 -0.94 -10.67 9.89
N THR A 115 -0.45 -9.44 10.01
CA THR A 115 -1.01 -8.43 10.90
C THR A 115 -2.07 -7.65 10.14
N LYS A 116 -3.29 -7.59 10.69
CA LYS A 116 -4.45 -6.93 10.06
C LYS A 116 -4.77 -5.60 10.73
N ILE A 117 -4.98 -4.59 9.91
CA ILE A 117 -5.41 -3.26 10.31
C ILE A 117 -6.78 -3.01 9.67
N ALA A 118 -7.80 -2.99 10.53
CA ALA A 118 -9.21 -2.94 10.10
C ALA A 118 -9.66 -1.56 9.61
N SER A 119 -9.00 -0.49 10.07
CA SER A 119 -9.23 0.86 9.57
C SER A 119 -8.04 1.75 9.90
N ALA A 120 -7.60 2.51 8.90
CA ALA A 120 -6.53 3.50 9.01
C ALA A 120 -6.80 4.65 8.05
N PRO A 121 -6.65 5.91 8.49
CA PRO A 121 -6.88 7.03 7.59
C PRO A 121 -5.79 7.09 6.52
N VAL A 122 -6.20 7.52 5.33
CA VAL A 122 -5.33 7.84 4.21
C VAL A 122 -5.14 9.35 4.15
N LYS A 123 -3.88 9.78 3.99
CA LYS A 123 -3.52 11.17 3.75
C LYS A 123 -2.47 11.25 2.64
N GLN A 124 -2.68 12.14 1.68
CA GLN A 124 -1.63 12.51 0.75
C GLN A 124 -0.53 13.25 1.50
N VAL A 125 0.72 12.82 1.29
CA VAL A 125 1.90 13.49 1.82
C VAL A 125 2.59 14.17 0.65
N ALA A 126 3.06 15.39 0.84
CA ALA A 126 3.88 16.05 -0.18
C ALA A 126 5.15 15.22 -0.39
N CYS A 127 5.44 14.87 -1.65
CA CYS A 127 6.76 14.36 -2.00
C CYS A 127 7.77 15.50 -1.84
N ASN A 128 8.37 15.63 -0.65
CA ASN A 128 9.66 16.30 -0.55
C ASN A 128 10.68 15.30 -1.10
N GLN A 129 11.10 15.50 -2.35
CA GLN A 129 12.25 14.78 -2.88
C GLN A 129 13.45 15.11 -1.97
N PRO A 130 14.23 14.12 -1.50
CA PRO A 130 15.54 14.43 -0.95
C PRO A 130 16.36 15.14 -2.05
N GLN A 131 16.91 16.31 -1.72
CA GLN A 131 17.94 16.97 -2.53
C GLN A 131 19.23 16.15 -2.53
#